data_AF-A0AAX6FET0-F1
#
_entry.id   AF-A0AAX6FET0-F1
#
_cell.length_a   1.000
_cell.length_b   1.000
_cell.length_c   1.000
_cell.angle_alpha   90.00
_cell.angle_beta   90.00
_cell.angle_gamma   90.00
#
_symmetry.space_group_name_H-M   'P 1'
#
loop_
_entity.id
_entity.type
_entity.pdbx_description
1 polymer ?
#
loop_
_entity_poly.entity_id
_entity_poly.type
_entity_poly.pdbx_seq_one_letter_code
_entity_poly.pdbx_strand_id
1 'polypeptide(L)'
;MLLRFFCLPPPFPPLPSNHLHFRSLPLPVHRPNLHCKLCTSSSSSSHFPTSSITPPLPNQEELPRLLHLLPDEMRSKLQSHPDLPHLIEIVMDLGRPPIARFPKGDFLLSDLPITSNHIRHAASQVGDFGADNRAGISRTLHRISAIRNRKGGIVGLTCRVGRAVPGSANMLRDLVKDGGSLLLIGPPGVGKTTIIRDIARILADDYKKRVMIVDTSNEIAGDGDIPHAGIGSARRLQVPNCNMQHKVLIEAVENHMPQVIVIDEIGTKLEAMAASTIAQRGIQLVATAHGVTIENLIMNPSLEMLVGGIQSVTLGDEEASRRGLQKTVLERKGPSTFTSGAEIISKTELQVHRDLEATVDALLAGRSPKFEVHKIDPKGSTYETLGNDIPDGIHSQEEDVIVSEDHFMRTDEHTVDDKINFEFEEKMEKDSRGARVGFHLFVYG
;
A
#
# COMPACT_ATOMS: atom_id res chain seq x y z
N MET A 1 -41.15 29.18 -14.64
CA MET A 1 -40.80 30.38 -15.42
C MET A 1 -40.56 31.55 -14.47
N LEU A 2 -39.30 31.81 -14.11
CA LEU A 2 -38.86 33.01 -13.38
C LEU A 2 -37.32 32.96 -13.29
N LEU A 3 -36.62 33.74 -14.11
CA LEU A 3 -35.16 33.83 -14.03
C LEU A 3 -34.77 34.82 -12.93
N ARG A 4 -33.80 34.44 -12.08
CA ARG A 4 -33.02 35.38 -11.28
C ARG A 4 -31.58 35.39 -11.80
N PHE A 5 -31.21 36.46 -12.49
CA PHE A 5 -29.81 36.75 -12.78
C PHE A 5 -29.10 37.14 -11.48
N PHE A 6 -28.02 36.46 -11.14
CA PHE A 6 -27.05 36.95 -10.16
C PHE A 6 -25.98 37.75 -10.90
N CYS A 7 -25.87 39.03 -10.58
CA CYS A 7 -24.77 39.86 -11.07
C CYS A 7 -23.48 39.55 -10.31
N LEU A 8 -22.36 39.50 -11.01
CA LEU A 8 -21.02 39.47 -10.41
C LEU A 8 -20.64 40.86 -9.86
N PRO A 9 -19.82 40.93 -8.81
CA PRO A 9 -19.32 42.21 -8.29
C PRO A 9 -18.30 42.86 -9.27
N PRO A 10 -18.16 44.20 -9.24
CA PRO A 10 -17.18 44.91 -10.07
C PRO A 10 -15.73 44.65 -9.61
N PRO A 11 -14.73 44.74 -10.51
CA PRO A 11 -13.32 44.57 -10.18
C PRO A 11 -12.75 45.75 -9.36
N PHE A 12 -11.75 45.46 -8.53
CA PHE A 12 -11.01 46.47 -7.76
C PHE A 12 -10.09 47.34 -8.64
N PRO A 13 -9.82 48.60 -8.26
CA PRO A 13 -8.88 49.47 -8.96
C PRO A 13 -7.41 49.02 -8.75
N PRO A 14 -6.50 49.31 -9.68
CA PRO A 14 -5.09 48.92 -9.58
C PRO A 14 -4.32 49.75 -8.53
N LEU A 15 -3.35 49.12 -7.89
CA LEU A 15 -2.40 49.76 -6.98
C LEU A 15 -1.28 50.51 -7.75
N PRO A 16 -0.74 51.62 -7.21
CA PRO A 16 0.27 52.43 -7.89
C PRO A 16 1.65 51.76 -7.97
N SER A 17 2.32 51.88 -9.12
CA SER A 17 3.62 51.29 -9.42
C SER A 17 4.80 52.13 -8.91
N ASN A 18 5.29 51.83 -7.70
CA ASN A 18 6.52 52.42 -7.17
C ASN A 18 7.77 51.89 -7.89
N HIS A 19 8.31 52.67 -8.83
CA HIS A 19 9.63 52.44 -9.41
C HIS A 19 10.74 52.71 -8.37
N LEU A 20 11.39 51.65 -7.88
CA LEU A 20 12.61 51.76 -7.08
C LEU A 20 13.85 51.45 -7.94
N HIS A 21 14.61 52.49 -8.28
CA HIS A 21 15.92 52.35 -8.91
C HIS A 21 16.94 51.77 -7.91
N PHE A 22 17.38 50.53 -8.11
CA PHE A 22 18.60 50.03 -7.48
C PHE A 22 19.82 50.34 -8.34
N ARG A 23 20.79 51.06 -7.77
CA ARG A 23 22.11 51.28 -8.37
C ARG A 23 22.95 50.02 -8.29
N SER A 24 23.71 49.74 -9.34
CA SER A 24 24.81 48.77 -9.31
C SER A 24 26.02 49.33 -8.56
N LEU A 25 26.73 48.46 -7.84
CA LEU A 25 28.07 48.69 -7.28
C LEU A 25 28.95 47.46 -7.54
N PRO A 26 30.28 47.62 -7.73
CA PRO A 26 31.11 46.63 -8.39
C PRO A 26 31.76 45.58 -7.47
N LEU A 27 32.21 44.48 -8.10
CA LEU A 27 33.06 43.44 -7.52
C LEU A 27 34.51 43.93 -7.30
N PRO A 28 35.19 43.51 -6.22
CA PRO A 28 36.65 43.57 -6.10
C PRO A 28 37.34 42.32 -6.69
N VAL A 29 38.52 42.50 -7.28
CA VAL A 29 39.35 41.43 -7.89
C VAL A 29 40.73 41.35 -7.21
N HIS A 30 41.34 40.16 -7.22
CA HIS A 30 42.69 39.77 -6.77
C HIS A 30 43.77 40.86 -6.62
N ARG A 31 44.74 40.60 -5.69
CA ARG A 31 46.17 40.36 -6.01
C ARG A 31 46.89 39.61 -4.84
N PRO A 32 48.12 39.06 -5.01
CA PRO A 32 48.48 37.79 -4.36
C PRO A 32 49.88 37.73 -3.67
N ASN A 33 50.19 36.53 -3.16
CA ASN A 33 51.52 35.91 -2.96
C ASN A 33 52.53 36.55 -1.99
N LEU A 34 53.05 35.70 -1.09
CA LEU A 34 54.43 35.74 -0.62
C LEU A 34 54.96 34.30 -0.47
N HIS A 35 56.25 34.11 -0.73
CA HIS A 35 56.89 32.79 -0.87
C HIS A 35 57.31 32.16 0.47
N CYS A 36 57.40 30.83 0.48
CA CYS A 36 58.62 30.17 0.95
C CYS A 36 59.02 29.04 -0.03
N LYS A 37 60.30 28.64 -0.02
CA LYS A 37 60.88 27.55 -0.82
C LYS A 37 61.69 26.65 0.11
N LEU A 38 61.67 25.33 -0.12
CA LEU A 38 62.86 24.50 -0.40
C LEU A 38 62.46 23.02 -0.58
N CYS A 39 63.09 22.35 -1.57
CA CYS A 39 63.47 20.93 -1.62
C CYS A 39 62.46 19.79 -1.31
N THR A 40 62.57 18.57 -1.84
CA THR A 40 63.13 18.02 -3.12
C THR A 40 62.57 16.59 -3.29
N SER A 41 62.27 16.18 -4.52
CA SER A 41 62.20 14.79 -5.02
C SER A 41 62.01 13.62 -4.03
N SER A 42 60.85 12.95 -4.08
CA SER A 42 60.75 11.53 -4.49
C SER A 42 59.29 11.03 -4.43
N SER A 43 59.01 9.91 -5.08
CA SER A 43 57.67 9.36 -5.25
C SER A 43 57.39 8.19 -4.28
N SER A 44 56.36 8.34 -3.44
CA SER A 44 55.75 7.21 -2.73
C SER A 44 54.24 7.41 -2.60
N SER A 45 53.45 6.56 -3.27
CA SER A 45 51.99 6.65 -3.30
C SER A 45 51.35 6.00 -2.07
N SER A 46 51.19 6.77 -0.99
CA SER A 46 50.42 6.35 0.17
C SER A 46 48.91 6.47 -0.11
N HIS A 47 48.26 5.36 -0.48
CA HIS A 47 46.80 5.28 -0.50
C HIS A 47 46.26 5.44 0.93
N PHE A 48 45.70 6.61 1.24
CA PHE A 48 44.76 6.72 2.34
C PHE A 48 43.45 6.06 1.93
N PRO A 49 42.94 5.05 2.65
CA PRO A 49 41.60 4.54 2.40
C PRO A 49 40.61 5.61 2.86
N THR A 50 39.97 6.30 1.92
CA THR A 50 38.74 7.04 2.21
C THR A 50 37.69 6.03 2.63
N SER A 51 37.54 5.83 3.94
CA SER A 51 36.44 5.07 4.52
C SER A 51 35.14 5.77 4.15
N SER A 52 34.47 5.27 3.10
CA SER A 52 33.13 5.70 2.73
C SER A 52 32.20 5.38 3.90
N ILE A 53 31.85 6.39 4.69
CA ILE A 53 30.83 6.27 5.74
C ILE A 53 29.48 6.16 5.03
N THR A 54 29.17 4.96 4.54
CA THR A 54 27.79 4.57 4.26
C THR A 54 27.03 4.71 5.57
N PRO A 55 25.95 5.50 5.63
CA PRO A 55 25.15 5.60 6.85
C PRO A 55 24.61 4.20 7.21
N PRO A 56 24.51 3.87 8.50
CA PRO A 56 24.00 2.56 8.92
C PRO A 56 22.59 2.34 8.36
N LEU A 57 22.29 1.08 8.00
CA LEU A 57 20.96 0.71 7.53
C LEU A 57 19.94 1.03 8.65
N PRO A 58 18.86 1.82 8.40
CA PRO A 58 18.01 2.40 9.45
C PRO A 58 17.54 1.39 10.51
N ASN A 59 17.21 0.17 10.06
CA ASN A 59 16.73 -0.94 10.87
C ASN A 59 17.67 -1.33 12.05
N GLN A 60 18.97 -1.02 12.01
CA GLN A 60 19.92 -1.35 13.10
C GLN A 60 19.78 -0.41 14.31
N GLU A 61 19.44 0.87 14.12
CA GLU A 61 19.23 1.83 15.23
C GLU A 61 17.76 1.94 15.66
N GLU A 62 16.81 1.58 14.78
CA GLU A 62 15.38 1.60 15.09
C GLU A 62 14.97 0.50 16.07
N LEU A 63 15.30 -0.76 15.76
CA LEU A 63 14.83 -1.93 16.52
C LEU A 63 15.14 -1.84 18.03
N PRO A 64 16.33 -1.40 18.48
CA PRO A 64 16.59 -1.16 19.90
C PRO A 64 15.53 -0.29 20.58
N ARG A 65 14.94 0.71 19.92
CA ARG A 65 13.90 1.59 20.50
C ARG A 65 12.61 0.84 20.78
N LEU A 66 12.21 -0.11 19.93
CA LEU A 66 11.05 -0.98 20.21
C LEU A 66 11.34 -1.90 21.40
N LEU A 67 12.56 -2.40 21.50
CA LEU A 67 12.99 -3.28 22.59
C LEU A 67 13.05 -2.55 23.95
N HIS A 68 13.16 -1.21 23.97
CA HIS A 68 13.05 -0.42 25.20
C HIS A 68 11.65 -0.44 25.82
N LEU A 69 10.59 -0.71 25.04
CA LEU A 69 9.23 -0.90 25.58
C LEU A 69 9.13 -2.12 26.51
N LEU A 70 10.04 -3.09 26.40
CA LEU A 70 10.06 -4.31 27.20
C LEU A 70 10.87 -4.13 28.50
N PRO A 71 10.46 -4.76 29.61
CA PRO A 71 11.32 -4.94 30.80
C PRO A 71 12.66 -5.61 30.45
N ASP A 72 13.73 -5.28 31.18
CA ASP A 72 15.10 -5.66 30.84
C ASP A 72 15.34 -7.18 30.69
N GLU A 73 14.63 -8.01 31.45
CA GLU A 73 14.69 -9.48 31.33
C GLU A 73 14.17 -9.96 29.96
N MET A 74 12.96 -9.53 29.60
CA MET A 74 12.32 -9.86 28.32
C MET A 74 13.11 -9.28 27.13
N ARG A 75 13.64 -8.05 27.32
CA ARG A 75 14.54 -7.38 26.38
C ARG A 75 15.80 -8.21 26.14
N SER A 76 16.48 -8.65 27.20
CA SER A 76 17.72 -9.43 27.13
C SER A 76 17.49 -10.79 26.45
N LYS A 77 16.42 -11.51 26.82
CA LYS A 77 16.06 -12.80 26.20
C LYS A 77 15.77 -12.65 24.70
N LEU A 78 15.11 -11.56 24.29
CA LEU A 78 14.85 -11.25 22.88
C LEU A 78 16.12 -10.80 22.14
N GLN A 79 17.00 -10.04 22.79
CA GLN A 79 18.30 -9.63 22.24
C GLN A 79 19.25 -10.82 22.00
N SER A 80 19.16 -11.89 22.80
CA SER A 80 19.90 -13.14 22.57
C SER A 80 19.31 -14.06 21.49
N HIS A 81 18.14 -13.75 20.92
CA HIS A 81 17.48 -14.63 19.96
C HIS A 81 18.14 -14.56 18.57
N PRO A 82 18.56 -15.70 17.95
CA PRO A 82 19.35 -15.68 16.72
C PRO A 82 18.58 -15.07 15.52
N ASP A 83 17.27 -15.29 15.43
CA ASP A 83 16.42 -14.72 14.38
C ASP A 83 15.92 -13.30 14.68
N LEU A 84 16.47 -12.58 15.67
CA LEU A 84 16.07 -11.21 16.02
C LEU A 84 15.92 -10.25 14.81
N PRO A 85 16.81 -10.27 13.78
CA PRO A 85 16.63 -9.45 12.58
C PRO A 85 15.31 -9.67 11.84
N HIS A 86 14.66 -10.83 12.04
CA HIS A 86 13.41 -11.23 11.41
C HIS A 86 12.16 -11.08 12.31
N LEU A 87 12.28 -10.50 13.52
CA LEU A 87 11.15 -10.25 14.43
C LEU A 87 9.99 -9.51 13.72
N ILE A 88 8.78 -10.05 13.81
CA ILE A 88 7.57 -9.51 13.15
C ILE A 88 6.83 -8.56 14.10
N GLU A 89 6.43 -9.06 15.26
CA GLU A 89 5.71 -8.31 16.29
C GLU A 89 5.95 -8.89 17.68
N ILE A 90 5.73 -8.09 18.73
CA ILE A 90 5.71 -8.52 20.13
C ILE A 90 4.29 -8.30 20.66
N VAL A 91 3.74 -9.30 21.35
CA VAL A 91 2.38 -9.30 21.92
C VAL A 91 2.47 -9.34 23.44
N MET A 92 1.80 -8.40 24.10
CA MET A 92 1.76 -8.26 25.55
C MET A 92 0.33 -8.05 26.05
N ASP A 93 -0.34 -9.13 26.47
CA ASP A 93 -1.72 -9.12 26.99
C ASP A 93 -1.73 -9.26 28.52
N LEU A 94 -2.50 -8.42 29.23
CA LEU A 94 -2.62 -8.46 30.69
C LEU A 94 -3.04 -9.87 31.18
N GLY A 95 -2.24 -10.46 32.06
CA GLY A 95 -2.49 -11.79 32.61
C GLY A 95 -2.05 -12.96 31.71
N ARG A 96 -1.40 -12.70 30.56
CA ARG A 96 -0.85 -13.74 29.67
C ARG A 96 0.67 -13.65 29.57
N PRO A 97 1.38 -14.78 29.36
CA PRO A 97 2.80 -14.77 28.99
C PRO A 97 3.07 -13.94 27.72
N PRO A 98 4.13 -13.10 27.68
CA PRO A 98 4.47 -12.30 26.51
C PRO A 98 5.14 -13.11 25.39
N ILE A 99 4.82 -12.77 24.14
CA ILE A 99 5.23 -13.52 22.94
C ILE A 99 5.93 -12.60 21.93
N ALA A 100 7.04 -13.06 21.33
CA ALA A 100 7.67 -12.46 20.16
C ALA A 100 7.44 -13.35 18.93
N ARG A 101 6.99 -12.79 17.81
CA ARG A 101 6.66 -13.52 16.59
C ARG A 101 7.77 -13.50 15.56
N PHE A 102 8.11 -14.65 14.98
CA PHE A 102 9.07 -14.82 13.91
C PHE A 102 8.47 -15.59 12.73
N PRO A 103 9.06 -15.54 11.52
CA PRO A 103 8.58 -16.32 10.37
C PRO A 103 8.58 -17.84 10.59
N LYS A 104 9.35 -18.33 11.57
CA LYS A 104 9.43 -19.75 11.95
C LYS A 104 8.46 -20.14 13.07
N GLY A 105 7.75 -19.19 13.69
CA GLY A 105 6.84 -19.41 14.82
C GLY A 105 6.93 -18.37 15.93
N ASP A 106 6.14 -18.58 16.98
CA ASP A 106 6.04 -17.70 18.16
C ASP A 106 7.04 -18.15 19.26
N PHE A 107 7.72 -17.19 19.89
CA PHE A 107 8.75 -17.39 20.92
C PHE A 107 8.31 -16.76 22.26
N LEU A 108 8.44 -17.50 23.35
CA LEU A 108 7.97 -17.10 24.68
C LEU A 108 9.00 -16.22 25.40
N LEU A 109 8.67 -14.94 25.63
CA LEU A 109 9.58 -13.97 26.25
C LEU A 109 9.74 -14.16 27.76
N SER A 110 8.68 -14.60 28.46
CA SER A 110 8.74 -15.02 29.86
C SER A 110 7.59 -15.98 30.13
N ASP A 111 7.78 -16.91 31.06
CA ASP A 111 6.71 -17.78 31.56
C ASP A 111 5.78 -17.03 32.54
N LEU A 112 6.24 -15.87 33.05
CA LEU A 112 5.45 -14.99 33.90
C LEU A 112 4.47 -14.13 33.08
N PRO A 113 3.22 -13.95 33.54
CA PRO A 113 2.23 -13.16 32.83
C PRO A 113 2.56 -11.66 32.85
N ILE A 114 2.21 -10.96 31.76
CA ILE A 114 2.29 -9.51 31.66
C ILE A 114 1.43 -8.85 32.73
N THR A 115 2.04 -7.92 33.46
CA THR A 115 1.40 -7.13 34.51
C THR A 115 0.89 -5.79 33.97
N SER A 116 -0.01 -5.14 34.71
CA SER A 116 -0.46 -3.78 34.41
C SER A 116 0.68 -2.75 34.46
N ASN A 117 1.76 -3.04 35.21
CA ASN A 117 2.95 -2.20 35.24
C ASN A 117 3.79 -2.33 33.96
N HIS A 118 3.90 -3.53 33.36
CA HIS A 118 4.59 -3.71 32.08
C HIS A 118 3.87 -2.94 30.95
N ILE A 119 2.54 -3.06 30.89
CA ILE A 119 1.71 -2.31 29.92
C ILE A 119 1.85 -0.81 30.14
N ARG A 120 1.82 -0.33 31.40
CA ARG A 120 2.00 1.09 31.71
C ARG A 120 3.39 1.62 31.30
N HIS A 121 4.45 0.84 31.57
CA HIS A 121 5.83 1.19 31.22
C HIS A 121 6.07 1.27 29.71
N ALA A 122 5.52 0.32 28.95
CA ALA A 122 5.52 0.36 27.49
C ALA A 122 4.71 1.56 26.97
N ALA A 123 3.48 1.74 27.46
CA ALA A 123 2.61 2.84 27.04
C ALA A 123 3.15 4.24 27.40
N SER A 124 3.97 4.38 28.45
CA SER A 124 4.62 5.66 28.79
C SER A 124 5.87 5.99 27.96
N GLN A 125 6.33 5.07 27.12
CA GLN A 125 7.43 5.28 26.16
C GLN A 125 6.93 5.45 24.71
N VAL A 126 5.67 5.11 24.46
CA VAL A 126 4.97 5.34 23.19
C VAL A 126 4.31 6.73 23.26
N GLY A 127 4.11 7.38 22.11
CA GLY A 127 3.35 8.63 22.04
C GLY A 127 1.86 8.44 22.35
N ASP A 128 1.10 9.53 22.30
CA ASP A 128 -0.35 9.47 22.45
C ASP A 128 -0.99 8.56 21.38
N PHE A 129 -1.84 7.64 21.82
CA PHE A 129 -2.58 6.75 20.93
C PHE A 129 -3.71 7.50 20.22
N GLY A 130 -3.72 7.42 18.89
CA GLY A 130 -4.76 8.00 18.04
C GLY A 130 -6.14 7.39 18.25
N ALA A 131 -7.14 7.97 17.58
CA ALA A 131 -8.54 7.54 17.67
C ALA A 131 -8.79 6.09 17.20
N ASP A 132 -7.88 5.54 16.38
CA ASP A 132 -7.83 4.16 15.91
C ASP A 132 -7.12 3.19 16.90
N ASN A 133 -6.64 3.70 18.03
CA ASN A 133 -5.80 3.00 19.02
C ASN A 133 -4.42 2.57 18.50
N ARG A 134 -3.91 3.23 17.45
CA ARG A 134 -2.53 3.08 16.99
C ARG A 134 -1.65 4.23 17.48
N ALA A 135 -0.37 3.96 17.60
CA ALA A 135 0.72 4.90 17.78
C ALA A 135 2.00 4.27 17.19
N GLY A 136 3.07 5.04 17.07
CA GLY A 136 4.40 4.56 16.75
C GLY A 136 5.49 5.17 17.63
N ILE A 137 6.74 4.80 17.37
CA ILE A 137 7.90 5.41 18.02
C ILE A 137 8.48 6.44 17.05
N SER A 138 8.64 7.69 17.51
CA SER A 138 9.06 8.80 16.65
C SER A 138 10.38 8.54 15.94
N ARG A 139 10.42 8.90 14.64
CA ARG A 139 11.52 8.61 13.70
C ARG A 139 11.80 7.11 13.50
N THR A 140 10.80 6.24 13.70
CA THR A 140 10.85 4.81 13.31
C THR A 140 9.62 4.45 12.47
N LEU A 141 9.65 3.28 11.84
CA LEU A 141 8.45 2.69 11.21
C LEU A 141 7.69 1.72 12.14
N HIS A 142 8.06 1.62 13.41
CA HIS A 142 7.44 0.68 14.34
C HIS A 142 6.05 1.15 14.80
N ARG A 143 5.10 0.22 14.89
CA ARG A 143 3.69 0.51 15.21
C ARG A 143 3.23 -0.27 16.44
N ILE A 144 2.66 0.44 17.41
CA ILE A 144 2.07 -0.12 18.61
C ILE A 144 0.55 0.05 18.53
N SER A 145 -0.19 -1.03 18.71
CA SER A 145 -1.66 -1.03 18.73
C SER A 145 -2.15 -1.42 20.13
N ALA A 146 -2.99 -0.58 20.73
CA ALA A 146 -3.50 -0.76 22.08
C ALA A 146 -4.86 -1.46 22.10
N ILE A 147 -4.94 -2.57 22.85
CA ILE A 147 -6.20 -3.22 23.21
C ILE A 147 -6.72 -2.53 24.48
N ARG A 148 -7.93 -1.96 24.44
CA ARG A 148 -8.57 -1.28 25.57
C ARG A 148 -9.75 -2.07 26.13
N ASN A 149 -9.96 -1.97 27.44
CA ASN A 149 -11.16 -2.48 28.11
C ASN A 149 -12.33 -1.48 28.00
N ARG A 150 -13.53 -1.90 28.44
CA ARG A 150 -14.77 -1.07 28.42
C ARG A 150 -14.69 0.27 29.19
N LYS A 151 -13.64 0.51 29.98
CA LYS A 151 -13.36 1.78 30.68
C LYS A 151 -12.24 2.60 30.02
N GLY A 152 -11.82 2.26 28.79
CA GLY A 152 -10.77 2.94 28.04
C GLY A 152 -9.33 2.62 28.48
N GLY A 153 -9.15 1.85 29.56
CA GLY A 153 -7.82 1.46 30.05
C GLY A 153 -7.17 0.43 29.13
N ILE A 154 -5.88 0.62 28.82
CA ILE A 154 -5.10 -0.31 28.01
C ILE A 154 -4.88 -1.61 28.81
N VAL A 155 -5.17 -2.75 28.16
CA VAL A 155 -5.04 -4.11 28.71
C VAL A 155 -4.24 -5.06 27.81
N GLY A 156 -3.85 -4.61 26.62
CA GLY A 156 -2.92 -5.35 25.76
C GLY A 156 -2.22 -4.43 24.76
N LEU A 157 -1.05 -4.84 24.27
CA LEU A 157 -0.23 -4.11 23.30
C LEU A 157 0.32 -5.06 22.24
N THR A 158 0.11 -4.73 20.96
CA THR A 158 0.77 -5.40 19.81
C THR A 158 1.78 -4.45 19.19
N CYS A 159 3.07 -4.78 19.31
CA CYS A 159 4.20 -3.93 18.92
C CYS A 159 4.87 -4.49 17.66
N ARG A 160 4.50 -3.96 16.49
CA ARG A 160 4.95 -4.42 15.16
C ARG A 160 6.26 -3.76 14.71
N VAL A 161 7.19 -4.58 14.21
CA VAL A 161 8.48 -4.13 13.70
C VAL A 161 8.37 -3.72 12.23
N GLY A 162 7.91 -2.48 11.99
CA GLY A 162 8.10 -1.85 10.69
C GLY A 162 9.59 -1.67 10.38
N ARG A 163 9.95 -1.67 9.10
CA ARG A 163 11.32 -1.61 8.58
C ARG A 163 11.34 -0.83 7.27
N ALA A 164 12.44 -0.11 7.01
CA ALA A 164 12.72 0.38 5.67
C ALA A 164 13.47 -0.71 4.88
N VAL A 165 13.09 -0.90 3.62
CA VAL A 165 13.70 -1.86 2.70
C VAL A 165 14.06 -1.12 1.40
N PRO A 166 15.25 -0.51 1.31
CA PRO A 166 15.72 0.15 0.09
C PRO A 166 15.87 -0.86 -1.05
N GLY A 167 15.59 -0.44 -2.29
CA GLY A 167 15.61 -1.30 -3.47
C GLY A 167 14.32 -2.09 -3.68
N SER A 168 13.30 -1.94 -2.81
CA SER A 168 11.96 -2.50 -3.05
C SER A 168 11.32 -1.95 -4.32
N ALA A 169 11.66 -0.72 -4.71
CA ALA A 169 11.19 -0.08 -5.93
C ALA A 169 12.01 -0.41 -7.19
N ASN A 170 13.05 -1.26 -7.10
CA ASN A 170 13.95 -1.53 -8.24
C ASN A 170 13.22 -2.05 -9.49
N MET A 171 12.20 -2.90 -9.32
CA MET A 171 11.38 -3.45 -10.42
C MET A 171 10.51 -2.41 -11.14
N LEU A 172 10.41 -1.16 -10.65
CA LEU A 172 9.58 -0.08 -11.22
C LEU A 172 10.41 1.19 -11.48
N ARG A 173 11.75 1.09 -11.42
CA ARG A 173 12.65 2.27 -11.38
C ARG A 173 12.69 3.04 -12.69
N ASP A 174 12.35 2.39 -13.80
CA ASP A 174 12.14 2.95 -15.12
C ASP A 174 10.84 3.78 -15.19
N LEU A 175 9.69 3.23 -14.81
CA LEU A 175 8.40 3.95 -14.76
C LEU A 175 8.50 5.22 -13.88
N VAL A 176 9.18 5.08 -12.75
CA VAL A 176 9.45 6.17 -11.79
C VAL A 176 10.32 7.27 -12.41
N LYS A 177 11.32 6.88 -13.23
CA LYS A 177 12.23 7.79 -13.94
C LYS A 177 11.51 8.56 -15.04
N ASP A 178 10.70 7.87 -15.84
CA ASP A 178 10.00 8.42 -17.01
C ASP A 178 8.99 9.51 -16.62
N GLY A 179 8.60 9.56 -15.34
CA GLY A 179 7.88 10.69 -14.76
C GLY A 179 6.36 10.64 -14.93
N GLY A 180 5.85 9.58 -15.55
CA GLY A 180 4.43 9.27 -15.60
C GLY A 180 3.83 8.99 -14.22
N SER A 181 2.50 9.14 -14.11
CA SER A 181 1.78 8.82 -12.89
C SER A 181 1.60 7.30 -12.78
N LEU A 182 2.01 6.73 -11.63
CA LEU A 182 2.05 5.30 -11.38
C LEU A 182 1.03 4.89 -10.29
N LEU A 183 0.14 3.97 -10.64
CA LEU A 183 -0.77 3.32 -9.71
C LEU A 183 -0.24 1.94 -9.32
N LEU A 184 -0.29 1.62 -8.02
CA LEU A 184 0.10 0.31 -7.49
C LEU A 184 -1.12 -0.37 -6.86
N ILE A 185 -1.46 -1.57 -7.30
CA ILE A 185 -2.61 -2.34 -6.80
C ILE A 185 -2.15 -3.72 -6.32
N GLY A 186 -3.00 -4.44 -5.60
CA GLY A 186 -2.68 -5.78 -5.10
C GLY A 186 -3.12 -6.03 -3.65
N PRO A 187 -3.10 -7.31 -3.21
CA PRO A 187 -3.66 -7.73 -1.92
C PRO A 187 -3.05 -7.04 -0.68
N PRO A 188 -3.74 -7.09 0.47
CA PRO A 188 -3.17 -6.65 1.74
C PRO A 188 -1.84 -7.37 2.06
N GLY A 189 -0.82 -6.62 2.49
CA GLY A 189 0.45 -7.18 2.98
C GLY A 189 1.49 -7.59 1.91
N VAL A 190 1.19 -7.51 0.61
CA VAL A 190 2.16 -7.87 -0.45
C VAL A 190 3.38 -6.94 -0.52
N GLY A 191 3.24 -5.70 -0.04
CA GLY A 191 4.37 -4.75 0.07
C GLY A 191 4.13 -3.36 -0.50
N LYS A 192 2.90 -3.01 -0.94
CA LYS A 192 2.56 -1.73 -1.60
C LYS A 192 3.21 -0.51 -0.93
N THR A 193 2.97 -0.30 0.37
CA THR A 193 3.52 0.81 1.16
C THR A 193 5.05 0.80 1.28
N THR A 194 5.69 -0.37 1.18
CA THR A 194 7.17 -0.49 1.17
C THR A 194 7.77 -0.10 -0.17
N ILE A 195 7.06 -0.34 -1.27
CA ILE A 195 7.46 0.09 -2.61
C ILE A 195 7.29 1.61 -2.74
N ILE A 196 6.11 2.17 -2.44
CA ILE A 196 5.88 3.63 -2.59
C ILE A 196 6.78 4.48 -1.69
N ARG A 197 7.19 3.96 -0.52
CA ARG A 197 8.17 4.62 0.37
C ARG A 197 9.54 4.77 -0.30
N ASP A 198 10.05 3.71 -0.93
CA ASP A 198 11.33 3.75 -1.64
C ASP A 198 11.21 4.54 -2.96
N ILE A 199 10.05 4.51 -3.63
CA ILE A 199 9.76 5.42 -4.76
C ILE A 199 9.82 6.89 -4.32
N ALA A 200 9.20 7.25 -3.18
CA ALA A 200 9.24 8.61 -2.64
C ALA A 200 10.68 9.07 -2.36
N ARG A 201 11.49 8.20 -1.74
CA ARG A 201 12.91 8.41 -1.51
C ARG A 201 13.69 8.59 -2.82
N ILE A 202 13.47 7.72 -3.81
CA ILE A 202 14.14 7.80 -5.13
C ILE A 202 13.77 9.11 -5.84
N LEU A 203 12.51 9.52 -5.83
CA LEU A 203 12.06 10.75 -6.49
C LEU A 203 12.61 12.01 -5.80
N ALA A 204 12.76 12.01 -4.47
CA ALA A 204 13.32 13.12 -3.71
C ALA A 204 14.86 13.15 -3.74
N ASP A 205 15.53 12.03 -3.50
CA ASP A 205 16.98 11.97 -3.31
C ASP A 205 17.77 11.65 -4.58
N ASP A 206 17.33 10.68 -5.39
CA ASP A 206 18.01 10.34 -6.65
C ASP A 206 17.66 11.39 -7.73
N TYR A 207 16.38 11.73 -7.88
CA TYR A 207 15.88 12.62 -8.95
C TYR A 207 15.61 14.09 -8.55
N LYS A 208 15.83 14.46 -7.28
CA LYS A 208 15.69 15.85 -6.77
C LYS A 208 14.35 16.53 -7.05
N LYS A 209 13.26 15.76 -7.21
CA LYS A 209 11.90 16.31 -7.37
C LYS A 209 11.36 16.80 -6.03
N ARG A 210 10.51 17.82 -6.06
CA ARG A 210 9.72 18.25 -4.89
C ARG A 210 8.61 17.23 -4.61
N VAL A 211 8.90 16.24 -3.78
CA VAL A 211 7.97 15.18 -3.35
C VAL A 211 7.21 15.61 -2.09
N MET A 212 5.88 15.56 -2.16
CA MET A 212 4.98 15.65 -0.99
C MET A 212 4.29 14.29 -0.80
N ILE A 213 4.34 13.74 0.41
CA ILE A 213 3.64 12.52 0.81
C ILE A 213 2.40 12.92 1.60
N VAL A 214 1.23 12.45 1.20
CA VAL A 214 -0.01 12.55 1.99
C VAL A 214 -0.21 11.21 2.69
N ASP A 215 0.11 11.17 3.98
CA ASP A 215 0.14 9.96 4.80
C ASP A 215 -1.05 9.97 5.78
N THR A 216 -1.98 9.04 5.57
CA THR A 216 -3.22 8.93 6.34
C THR A 216 -3.09 8.00 7.54
N SER A 217 -2.20 7.01 7.45
CA SER A 217 -2.03 5.95 8.45
C SER A 217 -0.73 6.08 9.26
N ASN A 218 0.09 7.09 8.93
CA ASN A 218 1.50 7.23 9.32
C ASN A 218 2.34 6.00 8.92
N GLU A 219 1.97 5.31 7.82
CA GLU A 219 2.62 4.07 7.39
C GLU A 219 3.73 4.28 6.36
N ILE A 220 3.68 5.31 5.51
CA ILE A 220 4.79 5.60 4.59
C ILE A 220 5.96 6.21 5.38
N ALA A 221 5.69 7.27 6.13
CA ALA A 221 6.69 8.15 6.70
C ALA A 221 6.88 7.98 8.22
N GLY A 222 6.22 7.01 8.85
CA GLY A 222 6.31 6.78 10.29
C GLY A 222 5.59 7.84 11.13
N ASP A 223 5.55 7.60 12.44
CA ASP A 223 4.71 8.37 13.37
C ASP A 223 5.46 9.48 14.13
N GLY A 224 4.69 10.42 14.67
CA GLY A 224 5.18 11.65 15.31
C GLY A 224 5.73 12.68 14.32
N ASP A 225 5.98 13.91 14.79
CA ASP A 225 6.20 15.12 13.97
C ASP A 225 7.37 15.04 12.96
N ILE A 226 8.39 14.24 13.26
CA ILE A 226 9.60 14.11 12.45
C ILE A 226 9.53 12.82 11.64
N PRO A 227 9.44 12.89 10.29
CA PRO A 227 9.29 11.71 9.45
C PRO A 227 10.53 10.81 9.49
N HIS A 228 10.31 9.54 9.16
CA HIS A 228 11.32 8.50 9.06
C HIS A 228 12.28 8.73 7.89
N ALA A 229 13.58 8.53 8.11
CA ALA A 229 14.63 8.77 7.10
C ALA A 229 14.48 7.91 5.81
N GLY A 230 13.68 6.85 5.84
CA GLY A 230 13.37 5.99 4.70
C GLY A 230 12.56 6.66 3.60
N ILE A 231 12.02 7.87 3.80
CA ILE A 231 11.43 8.69 2.71
C ILE A 231 12.44 9.65 2.05
N GLY A 232 13.69 9.68 2.51
CA GLY A 232 14.70 10.62 2.03
C GLY A 232 14.37 12.07 2.37
N SER A 233 14.67 12.98 1.44
CA SER A 233 14.31 14.41 1.53
C SER A 233 12.84 14.74 1.17
N ALA A 234 11.97 13.74 0.98
CA ALA A 234 10.55 13.96 0.74
C ALA A 234 9.87 14.62 1.96
N ARG A 235 8.88 15.47 1.72
CA ARG A 235 8.10 16.16 2.77
C ARG A 235 6.79 15.40 3.03
N ARG A 236 6.29 15.43 4.28
CA ARG A 236 5.04 14.77 4.69
C ARG A 236 3.96 15.80 5.04
N LEU A 237 2.72 15.52 4.66
CA LEU A 237 1.50 16.02 5.31
C LEU A 237 0.81 14.82 5.96
N GLN A 238 0.39 14.97 7.21
CA GLN A 238 -0.38 13.95 7.93
C GLN A 238 -1.86 14.28 7.82
N VAL A 239 -2.70 13.30 7.53
CA VAL A 239 -4.15 13.51 7.46
C VAL A 239 -4.76 13.37 8.87
N PRO A 240 -5.45 14.39 9.42
CA PRO A 240 -5.98 14.31 10.80
C PRO A 240 -7.04 13.24 11.06
N ASN A 241 -7.67 12.71 9.99
CA ASN A 241 -8.52 11.52 9.96
C ASN A 241 -8.76 11.11 8.51
N CYS A 242 -9.03 9.83 8.24
CA CYS A 242 -9.21 9.29 6.88
C CYS A 242 -10.18 10.12 6.00
N ASN A 243 -11.32 10.55 6.55
CA ASN A 243 -12.33 11.34 5.82
C ASN A 243 -11.85 12.70 5.31
N MET A 244 -10.67 13.18 5.72
CA MET A 244 -10.09 14.47 5.32
C MET A 244 -9.00 14.36 4.23
N GLN A 245 -8.61 13.14 3.81
CA GLN A 245 -7.48 12.92 2.87
C GLN A 245 -7.63 13.71 1.57
N HIS A 246 -8.84 13.75 1.00
CA HIS A 246 -9.15 14.53 -0.21
C HIS A 246 -8.88 16.04 -0.07
N LYS A 247 -8.96 16.62 1.13
CA LYS A 247 -8.66 18.04 1.37
C LYS A 247 -7.16 18.28 1.50
N VAL A 248 -6.46 17.39 2.20
CA VAL A 248 -5.00 17.45 2.36
C VAL A 248 -4.29 17.25 1.00
N LEU A 249 -4.87 16.45 0.10
CA LEU A 249 -4.42 16.34 -1.29
C LEU A 249 -4.51 17.67 -2.06
N ILE A 250 -5.59 18.44 -1.87
CA ILE A 250 -5.76 19.76 -2.49
C ILE A 250 -4.79 20.78 -1.87
N GLU A 251 -4.73 20.82 -0.53
CA GLU A 251 -3.82 21.65 0.26
C GLU A 251 -2.34 21.48 -0.16
N ALA A 252 -1.93 20.22 -0.42
CA ALA A 252 -0.58 19.89 -0.88
C ALA A 252 -0.21 20.62 -2.18
N VAL A 253 -1.15 20.75 -3.12
CA VAL A 253 -0.92 21.47 -4.38
C VAL A 253 -0.92 22.97 -4.17
N GLU A 254 -1.92 23.49 -3.44
CA GLU A 254 -2.13 24.93 -3.26
C GLU A 254 -1.02 25.59 -2.45
N ASN A 255 -0.51 24.92 -1.41
CA ASN A 255 0.44 25.52 -0.47
C ASN A 255 1.91 25.16 -0.72
N HIS A 256 2.22 24.09 -1.48
CA HIS A 256 3.59 23.53 -1.52
C HIS A 256 4.20 23.32 -2.93
N MET A 257 3.45 23.59 -4.01
CA MET A 257 3.94 23.49 -5.41
C MET A 257 4.74 22.20 -5.73
N PRO A 258 4.23 21.00 -5.38
CA PRO A 258 4.93 19.73 -5.60
C PRO A 258 5.17 19.44 -7.09
N GLN A 259 6.16 18.59 -7.37
CA GLN A 259 6.32 17.91 -8.66
C GLN A 259 5.78 16.49 -8.60
N VAL A 260 5.77 15.89 -7.40
CA VAL A 260 5.22 14.56 -7.13
C VAL A 260 4.34 14.64 -5.89
N ILE A 261 3.15 14.03 -5.94
CA ILE A 261 2.40 13.66 -4.73
C ILE A 261 2.39 12.13 -4.60
N VAL A 262 2.76 11.65 -3.41
CA VAL A 262 2.71 10.23 -3.03
C VAL A 262 1.53 10.01 -2.08
N ILE A 263 0.73 8.98 -2.31
CA ILE A 263 -0.53 8.71 -1.60
C ILE A 263 -0.54 7.26 -1.11
N ASP A 264 -0.82 7.03 0.19
CA ASP A 264 -0.74 5.69 0.80
C ASP A 264 -1.76 4.71 0.22
N GLU A 265 -3.06 4.96 0.38
CA GLU A 265 -4.13 4.24 -0.33
C GLU A 265 -5.24 5.23 -0.72
N ILE A 266 -5.76 5.09 -1.95
CA ILE A 266 -6.98 5.77 -2.42
C ILE A 266 -8.14 4.80 -2.26
N GLY A 267 -9.11 5.16 -1.41
CA GLY A 267 -10.27 4.31 -1.06
C GLY A 267 -11.63 4.96 -1.36
N THR A 268 -11.72 6.29 -1.41
CA THR A 268 -13.00 6.99 -1.62
C THR A 268 -13.07 7.78 -2.93
N LYS A 269 -14.31 8.00 -3.39
CA LYS A 269 -14.61 8.83 -4.56
C LYS A 269 -14.14 10.28 -4.43
N LEU A 270 -14.04 10.81 -3.20
CA LEU A 270 -13.54 12.16 -2.96
C LEU A 270 -12.01 12.23 -3.17
N GLU A 271 -11.26 11.21 -2.73
CA GLU A 271 -9.83 11.11 -3.04
C GLU A 271 -9.59 10.88 -4.54
N ALA A 272 -10.40 10.04 -5.19
CA ALA A 272 -10.26 9.79 -6.63
C ALA A 272 -10.49 11.05 -7.48
N MET A 273 -11.51 11.86 -7.15
CA MET A 273 -11.73 13.17 -7.78
C MET A 273 -10.60 14.16 -7.48
N ALA A 274 -10.07 14.18 -6.26
CA ALA A 274 -8.92 15.02 -5.91
C ALA A 274 -7.67 14.61 -6.72
N ALA A 275 -7.34 13.31 -6.76
CA ALA A 275 -6.23 12.76 -7.54
C ALA A 275 -6.36 13.11 -9.04
N SER A 276 -7.53 12.90 -9.64
CA SER A 276 -7.76 13.26 -11.05
C SER A 276 -7.56 14.76 -11.31
N THR A 277 -8.08 15.62 -10.43
CA THR A 277 -7.88 17.08 -10.50
C THR A 277 -6.41 17.50 -10.35
N ILE A 278 -5.60 16.73 -9.62
CA ILE A 278 -4.18 16.97 -9.41
C ILE A 278 -3.36 16.50 -10.62
N ALA A 279 -3.66 15.34 -11.19
CA ALA A 279 -3.03 14.83 -12.40
C ALA A 279 -3.25 15.79 -13.60
N GLN A 280 -4.46 16.36 -13.72
CA GLN A 280 -4.78 17.39 -14.72
C GLN A 280 -3.94 18.68 -14.59
N ARG A 281 -3.30 18.93 -13.45
CA ARG A 281 -2.36 20.04 -13.24
C ARG A 281 -0.90 19.68 -13.60
N GLY A 282 -0.66 18.50 -14.17
CA GLY A 282 0.67 18.04 -14.59
C GLY A 282 1.58 17.58 -13.43
N ILE A 283 1.00 17.23 -12.28
CA ILE A 283 1.73 16.74 -11.11
C ILE A 283 1.80 15.21 -11.18
N GLN A 284 3.01 14.65 -11.05
CA GLN A 284 3.19 13.19 -11.04
C GLN A 284 2.53 12.61 -9.79
N LEU A 285 1.69 11.59 -9.94
CA LEU A 285 1.12 10.84 -8.83
C LEU A 285 1.81 9.49 -8.69
N VAL A 286 2.08 9.10 -7.43
CA VAL A 286 2.41 7.71 -7.08
C VAL A 286 1.46 7.31 -5.97
N ALA A 287 0.55 6.38 -6.24
CA ALA A 287 -0.48 5.99 -5.28
C ALA A 287 -0.65 4.48 -5.20
N THR A 288 -1.21 4.00 -4.10
CA THR A 288 -1.90 2.70 -4.11
C THR A 288 -3.41 2.90 -4.10
N ALA A 289 -4.18 1.90 -4.54
CA ALA A 289 -5.63 1.91 -4.48
C ALA A 289 -6.19 0.64 -3.85
N HIS A 290 -7.42 0.74 -3.36
CA HIS A 290 -8.13 -0.39 -2.76
C HIS A 290 -8.66 -1.36 -3.81
N GLY A 291 -7.94 -2.46 -4.02
CA GLY A 291 -8.31 -3.56 -4.93
C GLY A 291 -7.18 -4.59 -5.08
N VAL A 292 -7.45 -5.69 -5.78
CA VAL A 292 -6.43 -6.70 -6.13
C VAL A 292 -5.92 -6.45 -7.55
N THR A 293 -6.82 -6.33 -8.53
CA THR A 293 -6.51 -6.11 -9.95
C THR A 293 -7.07 -4.79 -10.49
N ILE A 294 -6.55 -4.33 -11.63
CA ILE A 294 -7.09 -3.20 -12.42
C ILE A 294 -8.53 -3.48 -12.86
N GLU A 295 -8.90 -4.73 -13.12
CA GLU A 295 -10.29 -5.11 -13.40
C GLU A 295 -11.22 -4.80 -12.21
N ASN A 296 -10.79 -5.10 -10.97
CA ASN A 296 -11.58 -4.72 -9.78
C ASN A 296 -11.77 -3.20 -9.67
N LEU A 297 -10.82 -2.42 -10.20
CA LEU A 297 -10.84 -0.96 -10.17
C LEU A 297 -11.79 -0.38 -11.24
N ILE A 298 -11.83 -0.99 -12.43
CA ILE A 298 -12.81 -0.74 -13.50
C ILE A 298 -14.24 -0.96 -12.96
N MET A 299 -14.44 -2.06 -12.22
CA MET A 299 -15.74 -2.44 -11.65
C MET A 299 -16.15 -1.67 -10.39
N ASN A 300 -15.36 -0.69 -9.91
CA ASN A 300 -15.62 0.04 -8.66
C ASN A 300 -16.14 1.47 -8.93
N PRO A 301 -17.43 1.79 -8.70
CA PRO A 301 -18.03 3.11 -8.99
C PRO A 301 -17.49 4.30 -8.17
N SER A 302 -16.64 4.02 -7.16
CA SER A 302 -15.91 5.04 -6.41
C SER A 302 -14.52 5.31 -6.96
N LEU A 303 -13.88 4.33 -7.60
CA LEU A 303 -12.47 4.38 -8.00
C LEU A 303 -12.24 4.27 -9.53
N GLU A 304 -13.26 3.96 -10.33
CA GLU A 304 -13.20 3.90 -11.81
C GLU A 304 -12.56 5.15 -12.44
N MET A 305 -12.72 6.33 -11.82
CA MET A 305 -12.13 7.60 -12.29
C MET A 305 -10.60 7.57 -12.32
N LEU A 306 -9.95 6.72 -11.50
CA LEU A 306 -8.51 6.56 -11.53
C LEU A 306 -8.01 5.98 -12.87
N VAL A 307 -8.85 5.17 -13.54
CA VAL A 307 -8.61 4.50 -14.83
C VAL A 307 -9.38 5.16 -15.99
N GLY A 308 -9.77 6.43 -15.83
CA GLY A 308 -10.45 7.23 -16.86
C GLY A 308 -11.98 7.24 -16.78
N GLY A 309 -12.56 6.49 -15.82
CA GLY A 309 -14.00 6.40 -15.56
C GLY A 309 -14.76 5.60 -16.62
N ILE A 310 -15.79 4.84 -16.24
CA ILE A 310 -16.48 3.89 -17.14
C ILE A 310 -17.89 4.36 -17.47
N GLN A 311 -18.23 4.47 -18.75
CA GLN A 311 -19.57 4.81 -19.22
C GLN A 311 -20.14 3.76 -20.17
N SER A 312 -21.47 3.69 -20.21
CA SER A 312 -22.21 2.90 -21.18
C SER A 312 -22.58 3.77 -22.37
N VAL A 313 -22.20 3.35 -23.57
CA VAL A 313 -22.41 4.08 -24.83
C VAL A 313 -23.26 3.23 -25.77
N THR A 314 -24.28 3.83 -26.36
CA THR A 314 -25.10 3.18 -27.39
C THR A 314 -24.52 3.45 -28.78
N LEU A 315 -24.07 2.39 -29.45
CA LEU A 315 -23.60 2.41 -30.83
C LEU A 315 -24.80 2.46 -31.79
N GLY A 316 -24.66 3.19 -32.90
CA GLY A 316 -25.59 3.14 -34.01
C GLY A 316 -25.54 1.79 -34.72
N ASP A 317 -26.65 1.39 -35.35
CA ASP A 317 -26.86 0.06 -35.96
C ASP A 317 -25.73 -0.37 -36.92
N GLU A 318 -25.23 0.54 -37.76
CA GLU A 318 -24.11 0.28 -38.67
C GLU A 318 -22.81 -0.01 -37.93
N GLU A 319 -22.51 0.72 -36.85
CA GLU A 319 -21.27 0.56 -36.07
C GLU A 319 -21.33 -0.68 -35.16
N ALA A 320 -22.50 -0.98 -34.58
CA ALA A 320 -22.74 -2.21 -33.84
C ALA A 320 -22.58 -3.44 -34.75
N SER A 321 -23.16 -3.40 -35.95
CA SER A 321 -23.01 -4.44 -36.97
C SER A 321 -21.56 -4.57 -37.45
N ARG A 322 -20.86 -3.46 -37.68
CA ARG A 322 -19.44 -3.44 -38.10
C ARG A 322 -18.49 -4.02 -37.04
N ARG A 323 -18.77 -3.81 -35.75
CA ARG A 323 -17.99 -4.39 -34.64
C ARG A 323 -18.42 -5.81 -34.25
N GLY A 324 -19.60 -6.28 -34.71
CA GLY A 324 -20.19 -7.55 -34.26
C GLY A 324 -20.63 -7.54 -32.79
N LEU A 325 -20.89 -6.36 -32.22
CA LEU A 325 -21.18 -6.18 -30.79
C LEU A 325 -22.65 -5.88 -30.52
N GLN A 326 -23.04 -5.98 -29.26
CA GLN A 326 -24.32 -5.45 -28.79
C GLN A 326 -24.40 -3.94 -29.05
N LYS A 327 -25.60 -3.40 -29.23
CA LYS A 327 -25.82 -1.95 -29.42
C LYS A 327 -25.35 -1.10 -28.24
N THR A 328 -25.07 -1.69 -27.08
CA THR A 328 -24.59 -1.01 -25.88
C THR A 328 -23.22 -1.60 -25.51
N VAL A 329 -22.21 -0.74 -25.36
CA VAL A 329 -20.84 -1.11 -25.00
C VAL A 329 -20.35 -0.27 -23.81
N LEU A 330 -19.34 -0.77 -23.09
CA LEU A 330 -18.63 0.01 -22.08
C LEU A 330 -17.38 0.64 -22.70
N GLU A 331 -17.23 1.95 -22.54
CA GLU A 331 -16.06 2.72 -23.00
C GLU A 331 -15.62 3.68 -21.87
N ARG A 332 -14.38 4.18 -21.92
CA ARG A 332 -13.90 5.16 -20.94
C ARG A 332 -14.59 6.53 -21.12
N LYS A 333 -14.69 7.29 -20.03
CA LYS A 333 -15.19 8.68 -20.01
C LYS A 333 -14.12 9.69 -20.46
N GLY A 334 -12.85 9.34 -20.32
CA GLY A 334 -11.72 10.19 -20.67
C GLY A 334 -10.35 9.57 -20.37
N PRO A 335 -9.28 10.38 -20.35
CA PRO A 335 -7.94 9.91 -20.05
C PRO A 335 -7.81 9.43 -18.59
N SER A 336 -6.88 8.51 -18.36
CA SER A 336 -6.61 7.93 -17.06
C SER A 336 -5.97 8.95 -16.10
N THR A 337 -6.20 8.78 -14.79
CA THR A 337 -5.51 9.59 -13.76
C THR A 337 -4.05 9.13 -13.60
N PHE A 338 -3.76 7.89 -13.96
CA PHE A 338 -2.41 7.30 -13.96
C PHE A 338 -2.05 6.80 -15.36
N THR A 339 -0.87 7.13 -15.85
CA THR A 339 -0.40 6.69 -17.18
C THR A 339 -0.04 5.21 -17.18
N SER A 340 0.42 4.70 -16.03
CA SER A 340 0.89 3.32 -15.86
C SER A 340 0.35 2.70 -14.58
N GLY A 341 0.13 1.38 -14.59
CA GLY A 341 -0.27 0.58 -13.43
C GLY A 341 0.74 -0.53 -13.12
N ALA A 342 0.79 -0.97 -11.87
CA ALA A 342 1.55 -2.14 -11.43
C ALA A 342 0.73 -3.00 -10.46
N GLU A 343 0.43 -4.24 -10.84
CA GLU A 343 -0.22 -5.22 -9.96
C GLU A 343 0.84 -6.00 -9.17
N ILE A 344 0.86 -5.83 -7.84
CA ILE A 344 1.84 -6.47 -6.97
C ILE A 344 1.31 -7.84 -6.54
N ILE A 345 1.61 -8.86 -7.34
CA ILE A 345 1.23 -10.25 -7.10
C ILE A 345 1.93 -10.78 -5.84
N SER A 346 3.22 -10.47 -5.66
CA SER A 346 3.99 -10.86 -4.47
C SER A 346 5.16 -9.89 -4.19
N LYS A 347 5.97 -10.20 -3.17
CA LYS A 347 7.19 -9.46 -2.84
C LYS A 347 8.31 -9.59 -3.88
N THR A 348 8.17 -10.52 -4.83
CA THR A 348 9.19 -10.88 -5.84
C THR A 348 8.61 -10.95 -7.26
N GLU A 349 7.35 -10.57 -7.46
CA GLU A 349 6.64 -10.64 -8.74
C GLU A 349 5.59 -9.53 -8.83
N LEU A 350 5.59 -8.79 -9.94
CA LEU A 350 4.56 -7.84 -10.30
C LEU A 350 4.28 -7.83 -11.80
N GLN A 351 3.11 -7.35 -12.20
CA GLN A 351 2.70 -7.13 -13.59
C GLN A 351 2.69 -5.62 -13.87
N VAL A 352 3.44 -5.16 -14.87
CA VAL A 352 3.53 -3.75 -15.28
C VAL A 352 2.64 -3.48 -16.49
N HIS A 353 1.70 -2.57 -16.31
CA HIS A 353 0.89 -1.98 -17.36
C HIS A 353 1.50 -0.62 -17.73
N ARG A 354 2.47 -0.60 -18.67
CA ARG A 354 3.14 0.63 -19.12
C ARG A 354 2.13 1.66 -19.67
N ASP A 355 1.13 1.16 -20.38
CA ASP A 355 -0.04 1.90 -20.84
C ASP A 355 -1.27 1.35 -20.11
N LEU A 356 -1.73 2.10 -19.09
CA LEU A 356 -2.92 1.76 -18.32
C LEU A 356 -4.21 2.01 -19.12
N GLU A 357 -4.18 2.91 -20.12
CA GLU A 357 -5.34 3.19 -20.97
C GLU A 357 -5.59 2.02 -21.94
N ALA A 358 -4.56 1.57 -22.65
CA ALA A 358 -4.64 0.39 -23.52
C ALA A 358 -4.97 -0.91 -22.76
N THR A 359 -4.58 -1.00 -21.48
CA THR A 359 -4.99 -2.09 -20.57
C THR A 359 -6.49 -2.07 -20.32
N VAL A 360 -7.04 -0.91 -19.95
CA VAL A 360 -8.48 -0.75 -19.66
C VAL A 360 -9.32 -0.95 -20.92
N ASP A 361 -8.87 -0.42 -22.07
CA ASP A 361 -9.56 -0.60 -23.36
C ASP A 361 -9.46 -2.04 -23.91
N ALA A 362 -8.52 -2.86 -23.41
CA ALA A 362 -8.52 -4.31 -23.65
C ALA A 362 -9.60 -4.99 -22.80
N LEU A 363 -9.60 -4.76 -21.49
CA LEU A 363 -10.53 -5.36 -20.53
C LEU A 363 -11.99 -5.02 -20.84
N LEU A 364 -12.31 -3.74 -21.10
CA LEU A 364 -13.67 -3.30 -21.48
C LEU A 364 -14.17 -3.93 -22.78
N ALA A 365 -13.25 -4.33 -23.67
CA ALA A 365 -13.55 -5.00 -24.92
C ALA A 365 -13.51 -6.54 -24.81
N GLY A 366 -13.41 -7.10 -23.60
CA GLY A 366 -13.36 -8.55 -23.37
C GLY A 366 -12.08 -9.22 -23.89
N ARG A 367 -10.96 -8.50 -23.93
CA ARG A 367 -9.66 -8.99 -24.43
C ARG A 367 -8.63 -8.98 -23.32
N SER A 368 -7.77 -10.00 -23.27
CA SER A 368 -6.62 -10.03 -22.36
C SER A 368 -5.74 -8.78 -22.57
N PRO A 369 -5.38 -8.06 -21.49
CA PRO A 369 -4.46 -6.94 -21.57
C PRO A 369 -3.02 -7.43 -21.87
N LYS A 370 -2.14 -6.50 -22.23
CA LYS A 370 -0.70 -6.75 -22.34
C LYS A 370 0.01 -6.11 -21.15
N PHE A 371 0.91 -6.85 -20.53
CA PHE A 371 1.73 -6.37 -19.43
C PHE A 371 3.13 -7.00 -19.46
N GLU A 372 4.04 -6.43 -18.68
CA GLU A 372 5.38 -6.97 -18.47
C GLU A 372 5.46 -7.58 -17.07
N VAL A 373 5.73 -8.88 -16.98
CA VAL A 373 5.96 -9.57 -15.71
C VAL A 373 7.39 -9.31 -15.27
N HIS A 374 7.57 -8.57 -14.18
CA HIS A 374 8.88 -8.30 -13.59
C HIS A 374 9.06 -9.21 -12.38
N LYS A 375 10.16 -9.97 -12.36
CA LYS A 375 10.46 -10.97 -11.32
C LYS A 375 11.83 -10.77 -10.71
N ILE A 376 11.93 -11.02 -9.40
CA ILE A 376 13.20 -11.11 -8.66
C ILE A 376 13.57 -12.58 -8.52
N ASP A 377 14.66 -12.97 -9.15
CA ASP A 377 15.28 -14.29 -9.04
C ASP A 377 15.73 -14.57 -7.59
N PRO A 378 15.87 -15.83 -7.13
CA PRO A 378 16.46 -16.17 -5.82
C PRO A 378 17.90 -15.64 -5.60
N LYS A 379 18.56 -15.16 -6.67
CA LYS A 379 19.89 -14.53 -6.66
C LYS A 379 19.83 -12.99 -6.56
N GLY A 380 18.65 -12.39 -6.55
CA GLY A 380 18.45 -10.93 -6.50
C GLY A 380 18.46 -10.22 -7.86
N SER A 381 18.64 -10.94 -8.97
CA SER A 381 18.52 -10.39 -10.33
C SER A 381 17.06 -10.07 -10.66
N THR A 382 16.80 -8.95 -11.34
CA THR A 382 15.50 -8.70 -11.96
C THR A 382 15.50 -9.20 -13.41
N TYR A 383 14.40 -9.81 -13.85
CA TYR A 383 14.14 -10.13 -15.24
C TYR A 383 12.71 -9.79 -15.64
N GLU A 384 12.52 -9.51 -16.92
CA GLU A 384 11.31 -8.94 -17.52
C GLU A 384 10.83 -9.87 -18.64
N THR A 385 9.55 -10.23 -18.64
CA THR A 385 8.93 -11.07 -19.68
C THR A 385 7.54 -10.55 -20.03
N LEU A 386 7.24 -10.40 -21.33
CA LEU A 386 5.89 -10.05 -21.78
C LEU A 386 4.89 -11.12 -21.38
N GLY A 387 3.83 -10.72 -20.69
CA GLY A 387 2.71 -11.55 -20.28
C GLY A 387 1.43 -11.21 -21.04
N ASN A 388 0.66 -12.26 -21.32
CA ASN A 388 -0.79 -12.21 -21.54
C ASN A 388 -1.39 -13.14 -20.48
N ASP A 389 -2.58 -12.83 -19.95
CA ASP A 389 -3.24 -13.74 -19.00
C ASP A 389 -3.68 -15.05 -19.68
N ILE A 390 -3.26 -16.17 -19.10
CA ILE A 390 -3.82 -17.51 -19.32
C ILE A 390 -3.79 -18.27 -17.98
N PRO A 391 -4.97 -18.62 -17.45
CA PRO A 391 -5.12 -19.96 -16.87
C PRO A 391 -6.45 -20.63 -17.25
N ASP A 392 -6.80 -20.67 -18.54
CA ASP A 392 -7.83 -21.62 -19.02
C ASP A 392 -7.25 -23.04 -19.00
N GLY A 393 -7.73 -23.85 -18.06
CA GLY A 393 -7.10 -25.14 -17.72
C GLY A 393 -7.99 -26.19 -17.07
N ILE A 394 -9.30 -25.98 -16.98
CA ILE A 394 -10.28 -27.04 -16.66
C ILE A 394 -11.47 -26.95 -17.62
N HIS A 395 -11.23 -27.37 -18.87
CA HIS A 395 -12.31 -27.91 -19.70
C HIS A 395 -12.17 -29.44 -19.68
N SER A 396 -13.12 -30.11 -19.04
CA SER A 396 -13.28 -31.57 -19.17
C SER A 396 -13.65 -31.90 -20.61
N GLN A 397 -13.08 -32.99 -21.13
CA GLN A 397 -13.37 -33.48 -22.46
C GLN A 397 -14.78 -34.07 -22.52
N GLU A 398 -15.62 -33.52 -23.40
CA GLU A 398 -16.74 -34.24 -23.99
C GLU A 398 -16.45 -34.36 -25.49
N GLU A 399 -16.33 -35.59 -25.99
CA GLU A 399 -16.15 -35.86 -27.41
C GLU A 399 -17.52 -36.12 -28.05
N ASP A 400 -17.90 -35.31 -29.05
CA ASP A 400 -19.12 -35.54 -29.84
C ASP A 400 -19.02 -36.87 -30.61
N VAL A 401 -19.98 -37.77 -30.39
CA VAL A 401 -20.24 -38.91 -31.29
C VAL A 401 -21.72 -38.89 -31.71
N ILE A 402 -21.93 -38.64 -32.99
CA ILE A 402 -23.24 -38.51 -33.65
C ILE A 402 -23.85 -39.90 -33.89
N VAL A 403 -25.17 -40.04 -33.69
CA VAL A 403 -26.11 -40.74 -34.61
C VAL A 403 -27.56 -40.41 -34.19
N SER A 404 -28.47 -40.44 -35.17
CA SER A 404 -29.87 -40.02 -35.08
C SER A 404 -30.86 -41.20 -35.06
N GLU A 405 -32.16 -40.86 -34.97
CA GLU A 405 -33.35 -41.75 -35.02
C GLU A 405 -33.59 -42.53 -33.70
N ASP A 406 -34.84 -42.79 -33.27
CA ASP A 406 -36.10 -42.77 -34.02
C ASP A 406 -37.32 -42.24 -33.18
N HIS A 407 -38.47 -42.07 -33.84
CA HIS A 407 -39.74 -41.58 -33.28
C HIS A 407 -40.59 -42.72 -32.68
N PHE A 408 -41.14 -42.54 -31.47
CA PHE A 408 -42.44 -43.16 -31.12
C PHE A 408 -43.25 -42.33 -30.10
N MET A 409 -44.54 -42.63 -29.98
CA MET A 409 -45.58 -41.80 -29.35
C MET A 409 -46.37 -42.55 -28.26
N ARG A 410 -47.17 -41.78 -27.49
CA ARG A 410 -48.39 -42.16 -26.75
C ARG A 410 -48.23 -42.85 -25.36
N THR A 411 -48.65 -42.17 -24.27
CA THR A 411 -49.96 -42.19 -23.54
C THR A 411 -50.23 -43.48 -22.74
N ASP A 412 -50.61 -43.50 -21.45
CA ASP A 412 -50.68 -42.51 -20.34
C ASP A 412 -50.41 -43.29 -19.00
N GLU A 413 -50.92 -43.12 -17.75
CA GLU A 413 -51.94 -42.29 -17.09
C GLU A 413 -51.83 -42.37 -15.52
N HIS A 414 -52.69 -41.66 -14.78
CA HIS A 414 -53.21 -41.96 -13.41
C HIS A 414 -52.36 -41.82 -12.09
N THR A 415 -52.64 -40.70 -11.37
CA THR A 415 -53.04 -40.56 -9.93
C THR A 415 -52.19 -41.01 -8.71
N VAL A 416 -51.69 -40.00 -7.97
CA VAL A 416 -52.06 -39.56 -6.57
C VAL A 416 -51.91 -40.49 -5.34
N ASP A 417 -51.50 -39.86 -4.22
CA ASP A 417 -51.34 -40.33 -2.82
C ASP A 417 -50.18 -41.34 -2.57
N ASP A 418 -49.60 -41.48 -1.36
CA ASP A 418 -50.12 -41.18 -0.01
C ASP A 418 -49.05 -40.62 0.97
N LYS A 419 -49.47 -40.27 2.20
CA LYS A 419 -48.62 -39.90 3.35
C LYS A 419 -48.26 -41.14 4.17
N ILE A 420 -47.24 -41.03 5.03
CA ILE A 420 -47.29 -41.48 6.45
C ILE A 420 -46.04 -41.00 7.22
N ASN A 421 -46.18 -40.85 8.54
CA ASN A 421 -45.16 -40.43 9.50
C ASN A 421 -45.42 -41.17 10.83
N PHE A 422 -44.42 -41.78 11.49
CA PHE A 422 -44.46 -42.11 12.94
C PHE A 422 -43.08 -42.57 13.49
N GLU A 423 -42.99 -42.69 14.82
CA GLU A 423 -41.78 -42.74 15.66
C GLU A 423 -41.75 -43.96 16.62
N PHE A 424 -40.65 -44.10 17.39
CA PHE A 424 -40.47 -44.95 18.60
C PHE A 424 -40.43 -46.50 18.40
N GLU A 425 -39.87 -47.34 19.30
CA GLU A 425 -39.36 -47.13 20.68
C GLU A 425 -38.14 -48.05 21.04
N GLU A 426 -37.71 -48.07 22.31
CA GLU A 426 -36.48 -48.68 22.88
C GLU A 426 -36.38 -50.22 22.93
N LYS A 427 -35.14 -50.78 23.01
CA LYS A 427 -34.63 -51.42 24.27
C LYS A 427 -33.14 -51.81 24.30
N MET A 428 -32.69 -52.19 25.50
CA MET A 428 -31.29 -52.43 25.92
C MET A 428 -30.73 -53.81 25.54
N GLU A 429 -29.39 -53.91 25.43
CA GLU A 429 -28.62 -54.75 26.37
C GLU A 429 -27.18 -54.24 26.60
N LYS A 430 -26.37 -54.96 27.40
CA LYS A 430 -25.09 -54.48 27.98
C LYS A 430 -23.87 -55.19 27.39
N ASP A 431 -22.74 -54.48 27.29
CA ASP A 431 -21.46 -55.02 27.81
C ASP A 431 -20.56 -53.86 28.32
N SER A 432 -19.28 -54.15 28.63
CA SER A 432 -18.66 -53.61 29.84
C SER A 432 -17.21 -53.11 29.71
N ARG A 433 -16.84 -52.20 30.63
CA ARG A 433 -15.48 -51.81 31.05
C ARG A 433 -14.59 -51.08 30.02
N GLY A 434 -14.49 -49.76 30.15
CA GLY A 434 -13.45 -48.92 29.53
C GLY A 434 -13.32 -47.57 30.25
N ALA A 435 -12.10 -47.08 30.47
CA ALA A 435 -11.82 -45.92 31.34
C ALA A 435 -12.27 -44.57 30.75
N ARG A 436 -12.62 -43.62 31.63
CA ARG A 436 -12.99 -42.23 31.30
C ARG A 436 -11.75 -41.34 31.05
N VAL A 437 -11.81 -40.50 30.02
CA VAL A 437 -11.38 -39.08 30.11
C VAL A 437 -12.44 -38.26 29.37
N GLY A 438 -12.94 -37.17 29.98
CA GLY A 438 -14.07 -36.41 29.44
C GLY A 438 -13.65 -35.12 28.73
N PHE A 439 -14.27 -34.83 27.58
CA PHE A 439 -14.19 -33.52 26.94
C PHE A 439 -15.28 -32.59 27.52
N HIS A 440 -14.86 -31.51 28.19
CA HIS A 440 -15.77 -30.44 28.61
C HIS A 440 -15.89 -29.38 27.50
N LEU A 441 -16.93 -29.50 26.68
CA LEU A 441 -17.38 -28.41 25.80
C LEU A 441 -18.28 -27.47 26.60
N PHE A 442 -17.82 -26.24 26.86
CA PHE A 442 -18.65 -25.19 27.48
C PHE A 442 -19.22 -24.27 26.40
N VAL A 443 -20.54 -24.11 26.40
CA VAL A 443 -21.28 -23.24 25.48
C VAL A 443 -21.77 -22.00 26.25
N TYR A 444 -21.26 -20.84 25.85
CA TYR A 444 -21.81 -19.50 26.09
C TYR A 444 -21.34 -18.60 24.93
N GLY A 445 -22.09 -17.58 24.50
CA GLY A 445 -23.37 -17.09 25.01
C GLY A 445 -23.52 -15.61 24.68
#